data_AF-A0A923ZX94-F1
#
_entry.id   AF-A0A923ZX94-F1
#
_cell.length_a   1.000
_cell.length_b   1.000
_cell.length_c   1.000
_cell.angle_alpha   90.00
_cell.angle_beta   90.00
_cell.angle_gamma   90.00
#
_symmetry.space_group_name_H-M   'P 1'
#
loop_
_entity.id
_entity.type
_entity.pdbx_description
1 polymer ?
#
loop_
_entity_poly.entity_id
_entity_poly.type
_entity_poly.pdbx_seq_one_letter_code
_entity_poly.pdbx_strand_id
1 'polypeptide(L)'
;MQKEVANFVGVHPSNYSKMEKGEREFSIEVIDKLAIFFSITIDELIHMNGKMPKAVTVEDKTTNEKVQLISQLEEEDKHAVFRIIDGMLTKNKFQTFLEQNIQLAK
;
A
#
# COMPACT_ATOMS: atom_id res chain seq x y z
N MET A 1 13.92 4.95 28.17
CA MET A 1 13.51 4.93 26.75
C MET A 1 14.45 5.69 25.81
N GLN A 2 14.37 7.02 25.61
CA GLN A 2 15.20 7.73 24.61
C GLN A 2 16.72 7.52 24.79
N LYS A 3 17.21 7.50 26.03
CA LYS A 3 18.64 7.24 26.33
C LYS A 3 19.06 5.80 25.98
N GLU A 4 18.17 4.83 26.15
CA GLU A 4 18.43 3.43 25.84
C GLU A 4 18.45 3.21 24.32
N VAL A 5 17.49 3.80 23.62
CA VAL A 5 17.44 3.79 22.14
C VAL A 5 18.70 4.44 21.58
N ALA A 6 19.07 5.64 22.07
CA ALA A 6 20.27 6.36 21.65
C ALA A 6 21.54 5.52 21.83
N ASN A 7 21.69 4.84 22.97
CA ASN A 7 22.80 3.93 23.22
C ASN A 7 22.80 2.73 22.26
N PHE A 8 21.63 2.14 21.99
CA PHE A 8 21.50 1.01 21.07
C PHE A 8 21.87 1.37 19.63
N VAL A 9 21.42 2.55 19.16
CA VAL A 9 21.72 3.00 17.80
C VAL A 9 23.13 3.61 17.64
N GLY A 10 23.86 3.78 18.74
CA GLY A 10 25.21 4.34 18.77
C GLY A 10 25.25 5.86 18.58
N VAL A 11 24.19 6.57 18.99
CA VAL A 11 24.06 8.03 18.86
C VAL A 11 24.04 8.66 20.25
N HIS A 12 24.73 9.80 20.42
CA HIS A 12 24.66 10.52 21.68
C HIS A 12 23.22 10.98 22.00
N PRO A 13 22.71 10.87 23.25
CA PRO A 13 21.32 11.20 23.57
C PRO A 13 20.86 12.59 23.14
N SER A 14 21.76 13.60 23.18
CA SER A 14 21.44 14.95 22.69
C SER A 14 21.29 15.01 21.16
N ASN A 15 22.05 14.19 20.42
CA ASN A 15 21.92 14.09 18.97
C ASN A 15 20.63 13.35 18.60
N TYR A 16 20.32 12.27 19.30
CA TYR A 16 19.09 11.52 19.09
C TYR A 16 17.84 12.39 19.36
N SER A 17 17.86 13.22 20.41
CA SER A 17 16.76 14.16 20.69
C SER A 17 16.56 15.21 19.59
N LYS A 18 17.65 15.67 18.95
CA LYS A 18 17.56 16.57 17.78
C LYS A 18 17.01 15.86 16.55
N MET A 19 17.33 14.58 16.38
CA MET A 19 16.80 13.77 15.28
C MET A 19 15.29 13.55 15.40
N GLU A 20 14.80 13.23 16.61
CA GLU A 20 13.35 13.11 16.85
C GLU A 20 12.57 14.42 16.63
N LYS A 21 13.23 15.58 16.81
CA LYS A 21 12.66 16.90 16.54
C LYS A 21 12.72 17.32 15.07
N GLY A 22 13.37 16.54 14.21
CA GLY A 22 13.58 16.88 12.81
C GLY A 22 14.65 17.96 12.56
N GLU A 23 15.43 18.34 13.59
CA GLU A 23 16.56 19.27 13.45
C GLU A 23 17.79 18.61 12.83
N ARG A 24 17.81 17.26 12.80
CA ARG A 24 18.87 16.45 12.20
C ARG A 24 18.30 15.21 11.54
N GLU A 25 18.83 14.88 10.38
CA GLU A 25 18.44 13.66 9.67
C GLU A 25 19.02 12.39 10.30
N PHE A 26 18.30 11.29 10.15
CA PHE A 26 18.78 9.97 10.52
C PHE A 26 19.62 9.38 9.37
N SER A 27 20.81 8.86 9.66
CA SER A 27 21.55 8.05 8.70
C SER A 27 20.88 6.69 8.52
N ILE A 28 21.03 6.07 7.34
CA ILE A 28 20.48 4.73 7.03
C ILE A 28 20.85 3.69 8.09
N GLU A 29 22.09 3.71 8.59
CA GLU A 29 22.54 2.79 9.66
C GLU A 29 21.77 2.96 10.98
N VAL A 30 21.37 4.19 11.31
CA VAL A 30 20.57 4.47 12.51
C VAL A 30 19.15 4.01 12.30
N ILE A 31 18.58 4.19 11.11
CA ILE A 31 17.24 3.72 10.75
C ILE A 31 17.17 2.19 10.84
N ASP A 32 18.18 1.49 10.32
CA ASP A 32 18.27 0.03 10.38
C ASP A 32 18.34 -0.47 11.84
N LYS A 33 19.19 0.13 12.68
CA LYS A 33 19.26 -0.18 14.11
C LYS A 33 17.95 0.14 14.85
N LEU A 34 17.25 1.21 14.49
CA LEU A 34 15.93 1.53 15.07
C LEU A 34 14.90 0.46 14.71
N ALA A 35 14.87 0.00 13.46
CA ALA A 35 13.97 -1.06 13.01
C ALA A 35 14.20 -2.36 13.81
N ILE A 36 15.48 -2.75 13.99
CA ILE A 36 15.87 -3.91 14.83
C ILE A 36 15.45 -3.71 16.29
N PHE A 37 15.71 -2.54 16.87
CA PHE A 37 15.37 -2.23 18.27
C PHE A 37 13.87 -2.38 18.54
N PHE A 38 13.04 -1.90 17.63
CA PHE A 38 11.59 -1.97 17.73
C PHE A 38 10.99 -3.28 17.18
N SER A 39 11.83 -4.18 16.64
CA SER A 39 11.41 -5.44 16.01
C SER A 39 10.36 -5.25 14.90
N ILE A 40 10.53 -4.19 14.11
CA ILE A 40 9.71 -3.86 12.94
C ILE A 40 10.59 -3.74 11.70
N THR A 41 9.97 -3.70 10.53
CA THR A 41 10.68 -3.41 9.28
C THR A 41 10.97 -1.91 9.13
N ILE A 42 11.97 -1.56 8.32
CA ILE A 42 12.29 -0.15 7.99
C ILE A 42 11.07 0.53 7.37
N ASP A 43 10.34 -0.18 6.51
CA ASP A 43 9.12 0.31 5.87
C ASP A 43 8.04 0.69 6.89
N GLU A 44 7.82 -0.13 7.90
CA GLU A 44 6.88 0.16 8.99
C GLU A 44 7.37 1.32 9.87
N LEU A 45 8.67 1.41 10.14
CA LEU A 45 9.28 2.50 10.90
C LEU A 45 9.07 3.87 10.22
N ILE A 46 9.14 3.91 8.89
CA ILE A 46 8.98 5.15 8.11
C ILE A 46 7.50 5.48 7.87
N HIS A 47 6.63 4.47 7.71
CA HIS A 47 5.24 4.64 7.30
C HIS A 47 4.20 4.33 8.40
N MET A 48 4.55 4.55 9.69
CA MET A 48 3.74 4.22 10.87
C MET A 48 2.27 4.70 10.84
N ASN A 49 1.95 5.79 10.11
CA ASN A 49 0.61 6.39 10.01
C ASN A 49 -0.15 6.06 8.70
N GLY A 50 0.10 4.89 8.11
CA GLY A 50 -0.83 4.33 7.12
C GLY A 50 -0.73 4.92 5.71
N LYS A 51 0.36 5.62 5.40
CA LYS A 51 0.82 5.76 4.00
C LYS A 51 1.86 4.70 3.69
N MET A 52 1.60 3.46 4.09
CA MET A 52 2.19 2.34 3.37
C MET A 52 1.87 2.60 1.90
N PRO A 53 2.84 2.69 0.97
CA PRO A 53 2.54 2.32 -0.41
C PRO A 53 1.85 0.98 -0.26
N LYS A 54 0.57 0.87 -0.64
CA LYS A 54 -0.16 -0.39 -0.50
C LYS A 54 0.76 -1.46 -1.06
N ALA A 55 1.33 -2.29 -0.18
CA ALA A 55 1.88 -3.55 -0.63
C ALA A 55 0.70 -4.14 -1.37
N VAL A 56 0.84 -4.29 -2.69
CA VAL A 56 -0.17 -4.97 -3.49
C VAL A 56 -0.24 -6.33 -2.82
N THR A 57 -1.28 -6.50 -1.99
CA THR A 57 -1.53 -7.73 -1.28
C THR A 57 -1.57 -8.78 -2.37
N VAL A 58 -0.95 -9.92 -2.10
CA VAL A 58 -0.84 -11.06 -3.01
C VAL A 58 -2.23 -11.66 -3.37
N GLU A 59 -3.32 -10.92 -3.15
CA GLU A 59 -4.64 -11.13 -3.73
C GLU A 59 -4.61 -10.96 -5.25
N ASP A 60 -3.85 -9.99 -5.76
CA ASP A 60 -3.86 -9.66 -7.19
C ASP A 60 -2.90 -10.47 -8.06
N LYS A 61 -2.23 -11.49 -7.52
CA LYS A 61 -1.41 -12.36 -8.37
C LYS A 61 -2.28 -13.11 -9.38
N THR A 62 -3.43 -13.63 -8.93
CA THR A 62 -4.36 -14.36 -9.81
C THR A 62 -5.10 -13.44 -10.79
N THR A 63 -5.44 -12.22 -10.38
CA THR A 63 -6.05 -11.21 -11.25
C THR A 63 -5.06 -10.76 -12.32
N ASN A 64 -3.84 -10.40 -11.92
CA ASN A 64 -2.80 -9.96 -12.85
C ASN A 64 -2.37 -11.07 -13.80
N GLU A 65 -2.23 -12.31 -13.33
CA GLU A 65 -1.96 -13.47 -14.19
C GLU A 65 -3.08 -13.65 -15.22
N LYS A 66 -4.36 -13.58 -14.82
CA LYS A 66 -5.49 -13.66 -15.76
C LYS A 66 -5.52 -12.50 -16.75
N VAL A 67 -5.24 -11.27 -16.32
CA VAL A 67 -5.15 -10.09 -17.19
C VAL A 67 -3.98 -10.21 -18.18
N GLN A 68 -2.84 -10.75 -17.74
CA GLN A 68 -1.71 -11.06 -18.62
C GLN A 68 -2.02 -12.16 -19.64
N LEU A 69 -2.80 -13.18 -19.27
CA LEU A 69 -3.24 -14.21 -20.21
C LEU A 69 -4.23 -13.64 -21.24
N ILE A 70 -5.14 -12.74 -20.83
CA ILE A 70 -6.07 -12.06 -21.75
C ILE A 70 -5.31 -11.17 -22.76
N SER A 71 -4.21 -10.53 -22.35
CA SER A 71 -3.42 -9.70 -23.26
C SER A 71 -2.62 -10.49 -24.30
N GLN A 72 -2.45 -11.80 -24.08
CA GLN A 72 -1.78 -12.73 -25.00
C GLN A 72 -2.74 -13.41 -25.99
N LEU A 73 -4.06 -13.21 -25.84
CA LEU A 73 -5.04 -13.74 -26.79
C LEU A 73 -4.95 -13.03 -28.14
N GLU A 74 -5.48 -13.67 -29.18
CA GLU A 74 -5.68 -13.03 -30.48
C GLU A 74 -6.66 -11.86 -30.34
N GLU A 75 -6.52 -10.85 -31.22
CA GLU A 75 -7.26 -9.59 -31.09
C GLU A 75 -8.79 -9.80 -31.10
N GLU A 76 -9.31 -10.78 -31.86
CA GLU A 76 -10.74 -11.10 -31.89
C GLU A 76 -11.24 -11.63 -30.53
N ASP A 77 -10.52 -12.58 -29.93
CA ASP A 77 -10.85 -13.18 -28.64
C ASP A 77 -10.72 -12.17 -27.49
N LYS A 78 -9.65 -11.37 -27.51
CA LYS A 78 -9.43 -10.28 -26.57
C LYS A 78 -10.56 -9.26 -26.61
N HIS A 79 -11.01 -8.87 -27.81
CA HIS A 79 -12.18 -8.01 -27.97
C HIS A 79 -13.46 -8.65 -27.43
N ALA A 80 -13.66 -9.95 -27.61
CA ALA A 80 -14.81 -10.66 -27.05
C ALA A 80 -14.81 -10.63 -25.51
N VAL A 81 -13.66 -10.87 -24.88
CA VAL A 81 -13.50 -10.81 -23.43
C VAL A 81 -13.80 -9.39 -22.91
N PHE A 82 -13.27 -8.34 -23.54
CA PHE A 82 -13.56 -6.97 -23.14
C PHE A 82 -15.04 -6.61 -23.25
N ARG A 83 -15.71 -7.02 -24.33
CA ARG A 83 -17.17 -6.80 -24.47
C ARG A 83 -17.98 -7.44 -23.35
N ILE A 84 -17.59 -8.65 -22.92
CA ILE A 84 -18.26 -9.34 -21.81
C ILE A 84 -18.05 -8.56 -20.51
N ILE A 85 -16.81 -8.12 -20.23
CA ILE A 85 -16.48 -7.32 -19.06
C ILE A 85 -17.29 -6.02 -19.05
N ASP A 86 -17.32 -5.29 -20.17
CA ASP A 86 -18.08 -4.03 -20.30
C ASP A 86 -19.58 -4.24 -20.09
N GLY A 87 -20.13 -5.34 -20.62
CA GLY A 87 -21.53 -5.72 -20.41
C GLY A 87 -21.85 -6.00 -18.93
N MET A 88 -20.97 -6.74 -18.25
CA MET A 88 -21.10 -7.00 -16.81
C MET A 88 -21.00 -5.72 -15.96
N LEU A 89 -20.03 -4.86 -16.28
CA LEU A 89 -19.84 -3.58 -15.58
C LEU A 89 -21.03 -2.65 -15.78
N THR A 90 -21.57 -2.58 -17.00
CA THR A 90 -22.75 -1.76 -17.31
C THR A 90 -23.97 -2.25 -16.54
N LYS A 91 -24.19 -3.57 -16.51
CA LYS A 91 -25.27 -4.17 -15.73
C LYS A 91 -25.13 -3.88 -14.24
N ASN A 92 -23.92 -3.99 -13.68
CA ASN A 92 -23.66 -3.70 -12.28
C ASN A 92 -23.92 -2.22 -11.94
N LYS A 93 -23.33 -1.29 -12.71
CA LYS A 93 -23.55 0.16 -12.56
C LYS A 93 -25.03 0.53 -12.65
N PHE A 94 -25.76 -0.08 -13.57
CA PHE A 94 -27.20 0.15 -13.72
C PHE A 94 -27.99 -0.32 -12.50
N GLN A 95 -27.69 -1.51 -11.96
CA GLN A 95 -28.34 -2.00 -10.74
C GLN A 95 -28.06 -1.10 -9.54
N THR A 96 -26.79 -0.71 -9.35
CA THR A 96 -26.41 0.23 -8.29
C THR A 96 -27.13 1.57 -8.44
N PHE A 97 -27.28 2.07 -9.67
CA PHE A 97 -28.02 3.31 -9.93
C PHE A 97 -29.52 3.16 -9.59
N LEU A 98 -30.16 2.05 -9.94
CA LEU A 98 -31.56 1.79 -9.58
C LEU A 98 -31.74 1.70 -8.06
N GLU A 99 -30.88 0.95 -7.37
CA GLU A 99 -30.93 0.80 -5.91
C GLU A 99 -30.78 2.13 -5.19
N GLN A 100 -29.82 2.96 -5.61
CA GLN A 100 -29.60 4.29 -5.03
C GLN A 100 -30.81 5.20 -5.22
N ASN A 101 -31.38 5.26 -6.41
CA ASN A 101 -32.54 6.13 -6.68
C ASN A 101 -33.82 5.64 -5.99
N ILE A 102 -34.01 4.33 -5.84
CA ILE A 102 -35.14 3.78 -5.08
C ILE A 102 -34.99 4.08 -3.58
N GLN A 103 -33.77 4.07 -3.03
CA GLN A 103 -33.53 4.48 -1.64
C GLN A 103 -33.72 5.99 -1.42
N LEU A 104 -33.35 6.82 -2.39
CA LEU A 104 -33.55 8.29 -2.31
C LEU A 104 -35.03 8.71 -2.44
N ALA A 105 -35.88 7.84 -2.99
CA ALA A 105 -37.31 8.08 -3.17
C ALA A 105 -38.19 7.58 -2.01
N LYS A 106 -37.60 7.03 -0.94
CA LYS A 106 -38.27 6.64 0.31
C LYS A 106 -37.98 7.64 1.43
#